data_AF-A0ABD5WAR7-F1
#
_entry.id   AF-A0ABD5WAR7-F1
#
_cell.length_a   1.000
_cell.length_b   1.000
_cell.length_c   1.000
_cell.angle_alpha   90.00
_cell.angle_beta   90.00
_cell.angle_gamma   90.00
#
_symmetry.space_group_name_H-M   'P 1'
#
loop_
_entity.id
_entity.type
_entity.pdbx_description
1 polymer ?
#
loop_
_entity_poly.entity_id
_entity_poly.type
_entity_poly.pdbx_seq_one_letter_code
_entity_poly.pdbx_strand_id
1 'polypeptide(L)'
;MSDTDWLPGNDDLTWPGGQEPPEERPVPDGYEFSLLLTHDIDRPYKTYQSLYYALTRPEERAYHLSTLVPGVNPYWQFDTLRAVEEDLGVRSACYVLDEQHLFRDRPRSEWVTMEGVRLFAGRYDPRSSEVREAIRALDEDGWEVGLHGSYESFDDPERLRAEKETVESIVGHPVVGGRQHYLNLKTPDTWAHQRALGLRYDCSLGISSEYGFHHGHGLRRPFGDEFVVFPLTIMEQSIPDPGDDFDAAWAACEDLLQEAREEGAVMSVLWHLRHFAPREFPGYGRIYRKLIRRAQELGGWVGSPGQFYELLSLDDLDRWDVAGSDATADVATDGAGDR
;
A
#
# COMPACT_ATOMS: atom_id res chain seq x y z
N MET A 1 -13.63 -20.66 3.98
CA MET A 1 -12.23 -20.44 3.57
C MET A 1 -12.08 -18.95 3.49
N SER A 2 -11.50 -18.34 4.52
CA SER A 2 -11.21 -16.91 4.53
C SER A 2 -10.24 -16.60 3.40
N ASP A 3 -10.32 -15.40 2.83
CA ASP A 3 -9.46 -14.95 1.73
C ASP A 3 -7.95 -14.98 2.08
N THR A 4 -7.61 -15.18 3.35
CA THR A 4 -6.27 -15.18 3.95
C THR A 4 -5.42 -16.44 3.69
N ASP A 5 -6.02 -17.61 3.49
CA ASP A 5 -5.26 -18.90 3.44
C ASP A 5 -4.48 -19.13 2.14
N TRP A 6 -4.49 -18.17 1.21
CA TRP A 6 -3.96 -18.33 -0.16
C TRP A 6 -2.92 -17.29 -0.56
N LEU A 7 -2.63 -16.32 0.30
CA LEU A 7 -1.61 -15.33 -0.01
C LEU A 7 -0.29 -15.92 0.47
N PRO A 8 0.71 -16.14 -0.43
CA PRO A 8 2.03 -16.55 0.03
C PRO A 8 2.49 -15.49 1.03
N GLY A 9 2.62 -15.89 2.29
CA GLY A 9 3.24 -15.03 3.29
C GLY A 9 4.64 -14.70 2.82
N ASN A 10 5.10 -13.48 3.07
CA ASN A 10 6.48 -13.07 2.91
C ASN A 10 7.36 -13.71 4.02
N ASP A 11 7.19 -15.01 4.26
CA ASP A 11 7.74 -15.74 5.40
C ASP A 11 9.19 -16.21 5.13
N ASP A 12 9.54 -16.37 3.85
CA ASP A 12 10.88 -16.74 3.37
C ASP A 12 11.57 -15.55 2.68
N LEU A 13 11.80 -14.46 3.42
CA LEU A 13 12.54 -13.31 2.91
C LEU A 13 14.00 -13.66 2.63
N THR A 14 14.46 -13.34 1.41
CA THR A 14 15.89 -13.33 1.11
C THR A 14 16.34 -11.93 0.71
N TRP A 15 17.45 -11.50 1.31
CA TRP A 15 18.00 -10.18 1.12
C TRP A 15 19.20 -10.22 0.18
N PRO A 16 19.47 -9.15 -0.58
CA PRO A 16 20.72 -9.03 -1.32
C PRO A 16 21.92 -9.24 -0.37
N GLY A 17 22.82 -10.17 -0.71
CA GLY A 17 23.97 -10.51 0.14
C GLY A 17 23.67 -11.43 1.33
N GLY A 18 22.41 -11.86 1.52
CA GLY A 18 22.02 -12.88 2.51
C GLY A 18 21.86 -12.37 3.95
N GLN A 19 21.90 -11.06 4.17
CA GLN A 19 21.67 -10.44 5.47
C GLN A 19 20.59 -9.35 5.35
N GLU A 20 19.71 -9.29 6.34
CA GLU A 20 18.71 -8.22 6.42
C GLU A 20 19.41 -6.86 6.56
N PRO A 21 19.05 -5.86 5.72
CA PRO A 21 19.62 -4.53 5.81
C PRO A 21 19.19 -3.86 7.14
N PRO A 22 20.01 -2.92 7.65
CA PRO A 22 19.63 -2.14 8.82
C PRO A 22 18.31 -1.41 8.57
N GLU A 23 17.59 -1.16 9.66
CA GLU A 23 16.38 -0.37 9.64
C GLU A 23 16.73 1.11 9.70
N GLU A 24 16.06 1.92 8.89
CA GLU A 24 16.16 3.38 8.93
C GLU A 24 14.83 3.94 9.42
N ARG A 25 14.86 4.77 10.47
CA ARG A 25 13.67 5.38 11.09
C ARG A 25 13.69 6.91 10.96
N PRO A 26 13.68 7.44 9.73
CA PRO A 26 13.72 8.87 9.57
C PRO A 26 12.37 9.50 9.91
N VAL A 27 12.42 10.63 10.62
CA VAL A 27 11.24 11.40 10.99
C VAL A 27 11.42 12.84 10.47
N PRO A 28 10.44 13.41 9.74
CA PRO A 28 10.52 14.80 9.29
C PRO A 28 10.64 15.76 10.47
N ASP A 29 11.40 16.84 10.28
CA ASP A 29 11.64 17.84 11.33
C ASP A 29 10.32 18.37 11.92
N GLY A 30 10.22 18.34 13.25
CA GLY A 30 9.06 18.82 13.99
C GLY A 30 7.92 17.81 14.14
N TYR A 31 8.13 16.55 13.74
CA TYR A 31 7.20 15.43 13.94
C TYR A 31 7.81 14.35 14.84
N GLU A 32 6.95 13.51 15.40
CA GLU A 32 7.35 12.41 16.31
C GLU A 32 7.46 11.07 15.58
N PHE A 33 6.70 10.89 14.49
CA PHE A 33 6.67 9.69 13.65
C PHE A 33 6.03 10.02 12.30
N SER A 34 5.93 9.05 11.39
CA SER A 34 5.30 9.23 10.07
C SER A 34 4.24 8.17 9.79
N LEU A 35 3.11 8.59 9.22
CA LEU A 35 2.03 7.75 8.71
C LEU A 35 1.92 7.93 7.19
N LEU A 36 2.34 6.90 6.46
CA LEU A 36 2.26 6.82 5.01
C LEU A 36 0.93 6.21 4.57
N LEU A 37 0.15 6.96 3.79
CA LEU A 37 -1.16 6.56 3.32
C LEU A 37 -1.07 5.98 1.90
N THR A 38 -1.56 4.76 1.71
CA THR A 38 -1.58 4.09 0.40
C THR A 38 -2.93 3.43 0.10
N HIS A 39 -3.26 3.33 -1.18
CA HIS A 39 -4.51 2.76 -1.67
C HIS A 39 -4.27 1.94 -2.93
N ASP A 40 -4.80 0.72 -2.97
CA ASP A 40 -4.73 -0.14 -4.16
C ASP A 40 -6.06 -0.04 -4.94
N ILE A 41 -5.96 0.34 -6.21
CA ILE A 41 -7.10 0.39 -7.14
C ILE A 41 -7.25 -1.00 -7.78
N ASP A 42 -7.77 -1.98 -7.03
CA ASP A 42 -7.93 -3.35 -7.54
C ASP A 42 -9.18 -3.57 -8.38
N ARG A 43 -10.29 -3.02 -7.86
CA ARG A 43 -11.66 -3.31 -8.31
C ARG A 43 -12.52 -2.06 -8.11
N PRO A 44 -12.38 -1.04 -8.98
CA PRO A 44 -13.22 0.15 -8.92
C PRO A 44 -14.69 -0.13 -9.29
N TYR A 45 -14.98 -1.32 -9.84
CA TYR A 45 -16.33 -1.78 -10.20
C TYR A 45 -16.76 -3.01 -9.43
N LYS A 46 -18.00 -2.98 -8.93
CA LYS A 46 -18.69 -4.17 -8.45
C LYS A 46 -19.29 -4.92 -9.64
N THR A 47 -18.89 -6.17 -9.85
CA THR A 47 -19.29 -6.97 -11.02
C THR A 47 -20.03 -8.24 -10.60
N TYR A 48 -19.41 -9.42 -10.72
CA TYR A 48 -20.00 -10.69 -10.31
C TYR A 48 -20.32 -10.76 -8.81
N GLN A 49 -19.66 -9.91 -8.00
CA GLN A 49 -19.90 -9.77 -6.57
C GLN A 49 -21.36 -9.41 -6.26
N SER A 50 -22.02 -8.62 -7.12
CA SER A 50 -23.44 -8.27 -6.94
C SER A 50 -24.35 -9.50 -6.94
N LEU A 51 -24.14 -10.43 -7.87
CA LEU A 51 -24.89 -11.68 -7.91
C LEU A 51 -24.49 -12.63 -6.78
N TYR A 52 -23.20 -12.75 -6.52
CA TYR A 52 -22.69 -13.59 -5.44
C TYR A 52 -23.30 -13.20 -4.09
N TYR A 53 -23.22 -11.92 -3.72
CA TYR A 53 -23.77 -11.45 -2.44
C TYR A 53 -25.30 -11.45 -2.42
N ALA A 54 -25.99 -11.23 -3.54
CA ALA A 54 -27.45 -11.39 -3.59
C ALA A 54 -27.92 -12.83 -3.28
N LEU A 55 -27.06 -13.83 -3.54
CA LEU A 55 -27.31 -15.23 -3.26
C LEU A 55 -26.89 -15.62 -1.84
N THR A 56 -25.74 -15.13 -1.35
CA THR A 56 -25.16 -15.51 -0.06
C THR A 56 -25.63 -14.65 1.12
N ARG A 57 -26.13 -13.43 0.87
CA ARG A 57 -26.70 -12.48 1.84
C ARG A 57 -28.17 -12.17 1.51
N PRO A 58 -29.09 -13.12 1.71
CA PRO A 58 -30.48 -12.98 1.26
C PRO A 58 -31.23 -11.79 1.89
N GLU A 59 -30.85 -11.39 3.10
CA GLU A 59 -31.34 -10.21 3.82
C GLU A 59 -31.05 -8.88 3.08
N GLU A 60 -29.95 -8.81 2.34
CA GLU A 60 -29.53 -7.64 1.57
C GLU A 60 -29.71 -7.82 0.05
N ARG A 61 -30.40 -8.88 -0.37
CA ARG A 61 -30.56 -9.24 -1.78
C ARG A 61 -31.04 -8.10 -2.67
N ALA A 62 -32.05 -7.34 -2.21
CA ALA A 62 -32.60 -6.22 -2.98
C ALA A 62 -31.55 -5.14 -3.24
N TYR A 63 -30.70 -4.85 -2.26
CA TYR A 63 -29.60 -3.90 -2.40
C TYR A 63 -28.53 -4.43 -3.36
N HIS A 64 -28.08 -5.68 -3.18
CA HIS A 64 -27.05 -6.23 -4.06
C HIS A 64 -27.52 -6.34 -5.52
N LEU A 65 -28.79 -6.70 -5.76
CA LEU A 65 -29.36 -6.67 -7.11
C LEU A 65 -29.50 -5.25 -7.66
N SER A 66 -29.76 -4.24 -6.82
CA SER A 66 -29.84 -2.85 -7.29
C SER A 66 -28.49 -2.31 -7.76
N THR A 67 -27.37 -2.89 -7.31
CA THR A 67 -26.02 -2.53 -7.81
C THR A 67 -25.72 -3.04 -9.22
N LEU A 68 -26.62 -3.83 -9.84
CA LEU A 68 -26.53 -4.20 -11.25
C LEU A 68 -27.06 -3.10 -12.18
N VAL A 69 -27.74 -2.09 -11.63
CA VAL A 69 -28.30 -0.99 -12.41
C VAL A 69 -27.14 -0.10 -12.90
N PRO A 70 -27.06 0.20 -14.22
CA PRO A 70 -26.04 1.10 -14.75
C PRO A 70 -25.99 2.44 -14.00
N GLY A 71 -24.78 2.86 -13.61
CA GLY A 71 -24.56 4.08 -12.82
C GLY A 71 -24.60 3.88 -11.30
N VAL A 72 -25.03 2.71 -10.79
CA VAL A 72 -24.95 2.38 -9.36
C VAL A 72 -23.72 1.52 -9.12
N ASN A 73 -22.60 2.14 -8.77
CA ASN A 73 -21.36 1.41 -8.48
C ASN A 73 -20.83 1.76 -7.09
N PRO A 74 -21.11 0.94 -6.06
CA PRO A 74 -20.65 1.24 -4.71
C PRO A 74 -19.13 1.15 -4.59
N TYR A 75 -18.41 0.45 -5.47
CA TYR A 75 -16.94 0.36 -5.39
C TYR A 75 -16.23 1.58 -5.99
N TRP A 76 -16.95 2.44 -6.72
CA TRP A 76 -16.43 3.69 -7.24
C TRP A 76 -16.37 4.75 -6.12
N GLN A 77 -15.22 4.85 -5.46
CA GLN A 77 -15.06 5.68 -4.26
C GLN A 77 -13.96 6.75 -4.40
N PHE A 78 -13.55 7.07 -5.63
CA PHE A 78 -12.53 8.11 -5.89
C PHE A 78 -12.89 9.46 -5.26
N ASP A 79 -14.12 9.93 -5.46
CA ASP A 79 -14.59 11.22 -4.90
C ASP A 79 -14.67 11.19 -3.36
N THR A 80 -15.07 10.04 -2.80
CA THR A 80 -15.15 9.86 -1.35
C THR A 80 -13.76 9.91 -0.71
N LEU A 81 -12.79 9.22 -1.30
CA LEU A 81 -11.39 9.25 -0.85
C LEU A 81 -10.86 10.68 -0.86
N ARG A 82 -10.98 11.36 -2.00
CA ARG A 82 -10.56 12.75 -2.18
C ARG A 82 -11.18 13.67 -1.15
N ALA A 83 -12.50 13.60 -0.98
CA ALA A 83 -13.21 14.46 -0.03
C ALA A 83 -12.82 14.20 1.44
N VAL A 84 -12.51 12.95 1.80
CA VAL A 84 -12.01 12.62 3.14
C VAL A 84 -10.62 13.22 3.37
N GLU A 85 -9.71 13.04 2.42
CA GLU A 85 -8.33 13.52 2.57
C GLU A 85 -8.18 15.03 2.42
N GLU A 86 -8.96 15.67 1.55
CA GLU A 86 -9.04 17.14 1.44
C GLU A 86 -9.50 17.77 2.75
N ASP A 87 -10.53 17.22 3.40
CA ASP A 87 -11.01 17.68 4.71
C ASP A 87 -9.94 17.57 5.80
N LEU A 88 -9.01 16.63 5.65
CA LEU A 88 -7.93 16.36 6.60
C LEU A 88 -6.61 17.04 6.21
N GLY A 89 -6.55 17.69 5.04
CA GLY A 89 -5.35 18.35 4.53
C GLY A 89 -4.20 17.41 4.17
N VAL A 90 -4.50 16.16 3.77
CA VAL A 90 -3.50 15.15 3.41
C VAL A 90 -3.65 14.69 1.96
N ARG A 91 -2.63 13.99 1.45
CA ARG A 91 -2.64 13.31 0.15
C ARG A 91 -1.97 11.95 0.30
N SER A 92 -2.64 10.91 -0.16
CA SER A 92 -2.14 9.54 -0.19
C SER A 92 -1.56 9.14 -1.55
N ALA A 93 -0.97 7.94 -1.61
CA ALA A 93 -0.63 7.28 -2.86
C ALA A 93 -1.73 6.32 -3.32
N CYS A 94 -2.05 6.33 -4.61
CA CYS A 94 -3.00 5.45 -5.26
C CYS A 94 -2.28 4.60 -6.32
N TYR A 95 -2.21 3.29 -6.10
CA TYR A 95 -1.51 2.36 -6.99
C TYR A 95 -2.49 1.75 -8.00
N VAL A 96 -2.15 1.89 -9.29
CA VAL A 96 -3.00 1.51 -10.43
C VAL A 96 -2.62 0.12 -10.93
N LEU A 97 -3.62 -0.74 -11.06
CA LEU A 97 -3.49 -2.13 -11.50
C LEU A 97 -3.84 -2.28 -12.98
N ASP A 98 -2.90 -2.80 -13.78
CA ASP A 98 -3.14 -3.26 -15.16
C ASP A 98 -3.11 -4.80 -15.19
N GLU A 99 -4.15 -5.43 -14.65
CA GLU A 99 -4.23 -6.89 -14.54
C GLU A 99 -4.81 -7.54 -15.81
N GLN A 100 -4.36 -8.76 -16.09
CA GLN A 100 -4.88 -9.58 -17.17
C GLN A 100 -6.37 -9.88 -16.98
N HIS A 101 -7.12 -9.89 -18.07
CA HIS A 101 -8.54 -10.24 -18.06
C HIS A 101 -8.74 -11.72 -18.38
N LEU A 102 -9.49 -12.41 -17.53
CA LEU A 102 -9.75 -13.85 -17.66
C LEU A 102 -10.22 -14.27 -19.07
N PHE A 103 -11.16 -13.53 -19.64
CA PHE A 103 -11.78 -13.90 -20.92
C PHE A 103 -11.09 -13.31 -22.16
N ARG A 104 -10.10 -12.43 -21.97
CA ARG A 104 -9.37 -11.75 -23.07
C ARG A 104 -7.94 -12.27 -23.20
N ASP A 105 -7.25 -12.37 -22.07
CA ASP A 105 -5.79 -12.52 -22.01
C ASP A 105 -5.39 -13.93 -21.52
N ARG A 106 -6.25 -14.62 -20.77
CA ARG A 106 -5.96 -15.94 -20.16
C ARG A 106 -6.41 -17.12 -21.03
N PRO A 107 -5.71 -18.28 -20.96
CA PRO A 107 -6.12 -19.48 -21.68
C PRO A 107 -7.48 -20.00 -21.19
N ARG A 108 -8.26 -20.58 -22.10
CA ARG A 108 -9.62 -21.09 -21.80
C ARG A 108 -9.66 -22.16 -20.70
N SER A 109 -8.56 -22.86 -20.47
CA SER A 109 -8.43 -23.82 -19.36
C SER A 109 -8.57 -23.17 -17.99
N GLU A 110 -8.23 -21.89 -17.84
CA GLU A 110 -8.30 -21.16 -16.56
C GLU A 110 -9.67 -20.52 -16.32
N TRP A 111 -10.56 -20.48 -17.32
CA TRP A 111 -11.87 -19.81 -17.19
C TRP A 111 -12.79 -20.40 -16.13
N VAL A 112 -12.53 -21.66 -15.76
CA VAL A 112 -13.32 -22.42 -14.78
C VAL A 112 -12.50 -22.81 -13.55
N THR A 113 -11.23 -22.42 -13.48
CA THR A 113 -10.42 -22.65 -12.28
C THR A 113 -10.77 -21.60 -11.23
N MET A 114 -10.78 -22.00 -9.95
CA MET A 114 -11.04 -21.07 -8.86
C MET A 114 -10.01 -19.94 -8.84
N GLU A 115 -8.75 -20.29 -9.06
CA GLU A 115 -7.62 -19.36 -9.18
C GLU A 115 -7.83 -18.36 -10.33
N GLY A 116 -8.11 -18.85 -11.55
CA GLY A 116 -8.30 -17.97 -12.72
C GLY A 116 -9.48 -17.01 -12.55
N VAL A 117 -10.59 -17.50 -11.99
CA VAL A 117 -11.76 -16.66 -11.66
C VAL A 117 -11.41 -15.62 -10.60
N ARG A 118 -10.73 -16.01 -9.52
CA ARG A 118 -10.39 -15.10 -8.41
C ARG A 118 -9.40 -14.01 -8.85
N LEU A 119 -8.34 -14.40 -9.56
CA LEU A 119 -7.26 -13.52 -9.95
C LEU A 119 -7.65 -12.63 -11.13
N PHE A 120 -8.34 -13.14 -12.15
CA PHE A 120 -8.47 -12.43 -13.43
C PHE A 120 -9.92 -12.07 -13.83
N ALA A 121 -10.95 -12.56 -13.13
CA ALA A 121 -12.33 -12.20 -13.46
C ALA A 121 -12.70 -10.80 -12.95
N GLY A 122 -13.45 -10.05 -13.77
CA GLY A 122 -13.98 -8.74 -13.39
C GLY A 122 -12.90 -7.67 -13.15
N ARG A 123 -11.74 -7.80 -13.78
CA ARG A 123 -10.70 -6.76 -13.80
C ARG A 123 -11.12 -5.61 -14.71
N TYR A 124 -10.72 -4.41 -14.32
CA TYR A 124 -10.97 -3.19 -15.09
C TYR A 124 -9.81 -2.95 -16.06
N ASP A 125 -10.03 -2.10 -17.06
CA ASP A 125 -8.96 -1.62 -17.93
C ASP A 125 -8.60 -0.19 -17.50
N PRO A 126 -7.37 0.08 -17.00
CA PRO A 126 -6.98 1.42 -16.55
C PRO A 126 -7.01 2.45 -17.68
N ARG A 127 -7.02 2.02 -18.96
CA ARG A 127 -7.10 2.89 -20.14
C ARG A 127 -8.53 3.27 -20.52
N SER A 128 -9.54 2.65 -19.90
CA SER A 128 -10.94 3.04 -20.10
C SER A 128 -11.13 4.51 -19.73
N SER A 129 -12.00 5.22 -20.45
CA SER A 129 -12.18 6.67 -20.32
C SER A 129 -12.40 7.11 -18.88
N GLU A 130 -13.34 6.45 -18.21
CA GLU A 130 -13.79 6.77 -16.86
C GLU A 130 -12.67 6.55 -15.83
N VAL A 131 -11.95 5.43 -15.92
CA VAL A 131 -10.84 5.12 -15.00
C VAL A 131 -9.65 6.04 -15.26
N ARG A 132 -9.30 6.24 -16.53
CA ARG A 132 -8.21 7.13 -16.93
C ARG A 132 -8.45 8.56 -16.46
N GLU A 133 -9.68 9.05 -16.60
CA GLU A 133 -10.06 10.38 -16.11
C GLU A 133 -10.00 10.47 -14.58
N ALA A 134 -10.43 9.43 -13.87
CA ALA A 134 -10.32 9.40 -12.41
C ALA A 134 -8.86 9.38 -11.92
N ILE A 135 -7.99 8.60 -12.55
CA ILE A 135 -6.56 8.54 -12.23
C ILE A 135 -5.88 9.88 -12.51
N ARG A 136 -6.18 10.50 -13.66
CA ARG A 136 -5.66 11.85 -13.97
C ARG A 136 -6.14 12.90 -12.98
N ALA A 137 -7.40 12.85 -12.57
CA ALA A 137 -7.92 13.78 -11.58
C ALA A 137 -7.26 13.62 -10.21
N LEU A 138 -6.88 12.40 -9.81
CA LEU A 138 -6.08 12.17 -8.60
C LEU A 138 -4.70 12.85 -8.74
N ASP A 139 -4.01 12.57 -9.84
CA ASP A 139 -2.67 13.09 -10.12
C ASP A 139 -2.63 14.63 -10.19
N GLU A 140 -3.53 15.22 -10.98
CA GLU A 140 -3.65 16.68 -11.17
C GLU A 140 -3.99 17.42 -9.86
N ASP A 141 -4.73 16.79 -8.95
CA ASP A 141 -5.11 17.37 -7.65
C ASP A 141 -4.11 17.01 -6.51
N GLY A 142 -2.97 16.39 -6.85
CA GLY A 142 -1.82 16.21 -5.99
C GLY A 142 -1.76 14.91 -5.19
N TRP A 143 -2.59 13.91 -5.50
CA TRP A 143 -2.39 12.55 -5.02
C TRP A 143 -1.27 11.88 -5.80
N GLU A 144 -0.47 11.06 -5.12
CA GLU A 144 0.55 10.28 -5.82
C GLU A 144 -0.12 9.14 -6.60
N VAL A 145 0.24 8.98 -7.88
CA VAL A 145 -0.12 7.82 -8.69
C VAL A 145 1.10 6.93 -8.87
N GLY A 146 0.96 5.65 -8.51
CA GLY A 146 2.03 4.66 -8.61
C GLY A 146 1.59 3.36 -9.27
N LEU A 147 2.53 2.43 -9.39
CA LEU A 147 2.31 1.14 -10.02
C LEU A 147 1.74 0.12 -9.02
N HIS A 148 0.60 -0.50 -9.35
CA HIS A 148 0.18 -1.74 -8.70
C HIS A 148 0.54 -2.92 -9.61
N GLY A 149 1.72 -3.52 -9.41
CA GLY A 149 2.19 -4.61 -10.25
C GLY A 149 1.23 -5.78 -10.22
N SER A 150 0.88 -6.34 -11.38
CA SER A 150 -0.08 -7.42 -11.47
C SER A 150 0.42 -8.71 -10.80
N TYR A 151 -0.49 -9.67 -10.57
CA TYR A 151 -0.18 -10.89 -9.83
C TYR A 151 1.00 -11.69 -10.40
N GLU A 152 1.19 -11.67 -11.72
CA GLU A 152 2.28 -12.39 -12.40
C GLU A 152 3.51 -11.51 -12.69
N SER A 153 3.44 -10.20 -12.40
CA SER A 153 4.50 -9.24 -12.74
C SER A 153 5.71 -9.30 -11.78
N PHE A 154 5.55 -9.87 -10.59
CA PHE A 154 6.58 -9.91 -9.54
C PHE A 154 7.88 -10.63 -9.95
N ASP A 155 7.80 -11.61 -10.86
CA ASP A 155 8.92 -12.39 -11.42
C ASP A 155 8.95 -12.30 -12.97
N ASP A 156 8.28 -11.30 -13.54
CA ASP A 156 8.24 -11.02 -14.99
C ASP A 156 8.57 -9.54 -15.26
N PRO A 157 9.85 -9.19 -15.47
CA PRO A 157 10.27 -7.79 -15.65
C PRO A 157 9.73 -7.14 -16.92
N GLU A 158 9.40 -7.93 -17.96
CA GLU A 158 8.82 -7.39 -19.20
C GLU A 158 7.37 -6.99 -18.98
N ARG A 159 6.61 -7.83 -18.26
CA ARG A 159 5.25 -7.51 -17.85
C ARG A 159 5.20 -6.29 -16.93
N LEU A 160 6.04 -6.27 -15.89
CA LEU A 160 6.12 -5.13 -14.97
C LEU A 160 6.44 -3.82 -15.71
N ARG A 161 7.33 -3.87 -16.71
CA ARG A 161 7.63 -2.72 -17.57
C ARG A 161 6.42 -2.27 -18.36
N ALA A 162 5.72 -3.18 -19.03
CA ALA A 162 4.55 -2.85 -19.83
C ALA A 162 3.43 -2.23 -18.97
N GLU A 163 3.22 -2.76 -17.76
CA GLU A 163 2.23 -2.23 -16.81
C GLU A 163 2.63 -0.83 -16.33
N LYS A 164 3.91 -0.61 -16.02
CA LYS A 164 4.45 0.72 -15.70
C LYS A 164 4.23 1.71 -16.84
N GLU A 165 4.55 1.32 -18.08
CA GLU A 165 4.34 2.15 -19.26
C GLU A 165 2.85 2.49 -19.48
N THR A 166 1.93 1.55 -19.20
CA THR A 166 0.49 1.84 -19.21
C THR A 166 0.15 2.95 -18.23
N VAL A 167 0.59 2.85 -16.96
CA VAL A 167 0.28 3.86 -15.93
C VAL A 167 0.91 5.22 -16.28
N GLU A 168 2.17 5.24 -16.71
CA GLU A 168 2.87 6.47 -17.13
C GLU A 168 2.20 7.14 -18.34
N SER A 169 1.62 6.36 -19.26
CA SER A 169 0.85 6.91 -20.39
C SER A 169 -0.44 7.62 -19.97
N ILE A 170 -0.99 7.26 -18.79
CA ILE A 170 -2.19 7.87 -18.23
C ILE A 170 -1.86 9.23 -17.62
N VAL A 171 -0.86 9.29 -16.73
CA VAL A 171 -0.47 10.52 -15.99
C VAL A 171 0.49 11.43 -16.77
N GLY A 172 1.22 10.89 -17.75
CA GLY A 172 2.09 11.67 -18.63
C GLY A 172 3.48 11.99 -18.07
N HIS A 173 3.86 11.37 -16.95
CA HIS A 173 5.19 11.46 -16.37
C HIS A 173 5.62 10.12 -15.75
N PRO A 174 6.91 9.92 -15.40
CA PRO A 174 7.35 8.70 -14.76
C PRO A 174 6.70 8.48 -13.40
N VAL A 175 6.32 7.24 -13.08
CA VAL A 175 5.89 6.83 -11.74
C VAL A 175 7.08 6.29 -10.96
N VAL A 176 7.15 6.58 -9.66
CA VAL A 176 8.35 6.37 -8.85
C VAL A 176 8.20 5.30 -7.76
N GLY A 177 7.00 4.80 -7.49
CA GLY A 177 6.82 3.73 -6.53
C GLY A 177 5.53 2.97 -6.72
N GLY A 178 5.28 2.03 -5.81
CA GLY A 178 4.19 1.08 -5.99
C GLY A 178 4.11 -0.03 -4.97
N ARG A 179 3.24 -0.99 -5.28
CA ARG A 179 3.03 -2.23 -4.52
C ARG A 179 2.70 -3.37 -5.48
N GLN A 180 3.14 -4.59 -5.18
CA GLN A 180 2.71 -5.80 -5.86
C GLN A 180 1.35 -6.26 -5.36
N HIS A 181 0.46 -6.55 -6.29
CA HIS A 181 -0.86 -7.12 -5.98
C HIS A 181 -0.70 -8.41 -5.19
N TYR A 182 -1.50 -8.54 -4.13
CA TYR A 182 -1.40 -9.60 -3.11
C TYR A 182 -0.12 -9.60 -2.26
N LEU A 183 0.61 -8.48 -2.20
CA LEU A 183 1.92 -8.40 -1.54
C LEU A 183 2.92 -9.44 -2.09
N ASN A 184 2.72 -9.85 -3.35
CA ASN A 184 3.43 -10.97 -3.95
C ASN A 184 4.87 -10.57 -4.29
N LEU A 185 5.81 -11.05 -3.47
CA LEU A 185 7.23 -10.78 -3.62
C LEU A 185 8.01 -12.07 -3.79
N LYS A 186 8.98 -12.03 -4.71
CA LYS A 186 10.11 -12.94 -4.74
C LYS A 186 11.33 -12.11 -4.41
N THR A 187 11.69 -12.05 -3.14
CA THR A 187 12.82 -11.24 -2.68
C THR A 187 14.13 -11.98 -2.96
N PRO A 188 15.20 -11.28 -3.42
CA PRO A 188 15.26 -9.86 -3.77
C PRO A 188 14.87 -9.54 -5.23
N ASP A 189 14.53 -10.54 -6.04
CA ASP A 189 14.32 -10.43 -7.49
C ASP A 189 13.26 -9.38 -7.87
N THR A 190 12.11 -9.38 -7.19
CA THR A 190 11.03 -8.42 -7.47
C THR A 190 11.50 -6.97 -7.26
N TRP A 191 12.21 -6.70 -6.16
CA TRP A 191 12.77 -5.37 -5.90
C TRP A 191 13.84 -5.01 -6.94
N ALA A 192 14.64 -5.98 -7.38
CA ALA A 192 15.64 -5.75 -8.41
C ALA A 192 14.99 -5.38 -9.75
N HIS A 193 13.86 -6.00 -10.10
CA HIS A 193 13.07 -5.63 -11.28
C HIS A 193 12.48 -4.22 -11.16
N GLN A 194 11.85 -3.90 -10.03
CA GLN A 194 11.28 -2.57 -9.76
C GLN A 194 12.35 -1.47 -9.86
N ARG A 195 13.49 -1.67 -9.18
CA ARG A 195 14.65 -0.77 -9.20
C ARG A 195 15.21 -0.58 -10.61
N ALA A 196 15.35 -1.66 -11.39
CA ALA A 196 15.85 -1.59 -12.77
C ALA A 196 14.92 -0.81 -13.72
N LEU A 197 13.64 -0.68 -13.38
CA LEU A 197 12.66 0.12 -14.13
C LEU A 197 12.57 1.58 -13.68
N GLY A 198 13.41 1.99 -12.71
CA GLY A 198 13.45 3.34 -12.18
C GLY A 198 12.42 3.64 -11.10
N LEU A 199 11.77 2.62 -10.52
CA LEU A 199 11.04 2.81 -9.27
C LEU A 199 12.07 3.04 -8.15
N ARG A 200 11.74 3.96 -7.26
CA ARG A 200 12.53 4.37 -6.09
C ARG A 200 12.08 3.68 -4.81
N TYR A 201 10.83 3.20 -4.76
CA TYR A 201 10.38 2.49 -3.59
C TYR A 201 9.32 1.42 -3.85
N ASP A 202 9.16 0.52 -2.88
CA ASP A 202 8.13 -0.52 -2.81
C ASP A 202 7.40 -0.51 -1.47
N CYS A 203 6.10 -0.80 -1.48
CA CYS A 203 5.24 -0.90 -0.29
C CYS A 203 4.62 -2.30 -0.11
N SER A 204 5.26 -3.35 -0.62
CA SER A 204 4.71 -4.71 -0.66
C SER A 204 5.12 -5.58 0.53
N LEU A 205 6.25 -5.27 1.17
CA LEU A 205 6.75 -6.06 2.29
C LEU A 205 5.79 -5.99 3.47
N GLY A 206 5.07 -7.08 3.76
CA GLY A 206 4.06 -7.12 4.81
C GLY A 206 3.31 -8.45 4.87
N ILE A 207 2.38 -8.53 5.83
CA ILE A 207 1.52 -9.70 6.07
C ILE A 207 0.07 -9.28 5.85
N SER A 208 -0.63 -9.93 4.93
CA SER A 208 -2.01 -9.56 4.56
C SER A 208 -3.07 -9.92 5.61
N SER A 209 -2.75 -10.85 6.52
CA SER A 209 -3.65 -11.40 7.54
C SER A 209 -3.39 -10.86 8.94
N GLU A 210 -2.31 -10.11 9.14
CA GLU A 210 -1.90 -9.57 10.44
C GLU A 210 -1.64 -8.06 10.30
N TYR A 211 -1.76 -7.34 11.41
CA TYR A 211 -1.36 -5.94 11.50
C TYR A 211 -0.28 -5.80 12.56
N GLY A 212 0.62 -4.84 12.37
CA GLY A 212 1.71 -4.55 13.28
C GLY A 212 3.03 -4.36 12.56
N PHE A 213 4.06 -4.00 13.34
CA PHE A 213 5.41 -3.74 12.86
C PHE A 213 6.21 -5.04 12.66
N HIS A 214 5.66 -6.00 11.90
CA HIS A 214 6.25 -7.33 11.68
C HIS A 214 7.63 -7.30 10.99
N HIS A 215 7.92 -6.22 10.26
CA HIS A 215 9.19 -6.02 9.56
C HIS A 215 9.97 -4.80 10.07
N GLY A 216 9.74 -4.43 11.34
CA GLY A 216 10.34 -3.28 12.01
C GLY A 216 9.51 -2.01 11.91
N HIS A 217 10.01 -0.95 12.54
CA HIS A 217 9.39 0.37 12.70
C HIS A 217 9.84 1.38 11.63
N GLY A 218 10.59 0.98 10.62
CA GLY A 218 11.25 1.89 9.69
C GLY A 218 11.34 1.33 8.28
N LEU A 219 11.93 2.12 7.38
CA LEU A 219 12.19 1.71 6.01
C LEU A 219 13.44 0.83 5.91
N ARG A 220 13.57 0.12 4.80
CA ARG A 220 14.73 -0.73 4.48
C ARG A 220 15.37 -0.28 3.17
N ARG A 221 16.68 -0.42 3.05
CA ARG A 221 17.42 -0.30 1.78
C ARG A 221 18.01 -1.65 1.37
N PRO A 222 17.25 -2.50 0.64
CA PRO A 222 17.71 -3.85 0.29
C PRO A 222 19.05 -3.86 -0.44
N PHE A 223 19.34 -2.84 -1.25
CA PHE A 223 20.54 -2.76 -2.08
C PHE A 223 21.60 -1.79 -1.53
N GLY A 224 21.34 -1.14 -0.38
CA GLY A 224 22.22 -0.10 0.16
C GLY A 224 22.32 1.14 -0.72
N ASP A 225 21.28 1.44 -1.50
CA ASP A 225 21.22 2.59 -2.41
C ASP A 225 19.88 3.33 -2.29
N GLU A 226 19.54 4.17 -3.26
CA GLU A 226 18.37 5.05 -3.23
C GLU A 226 17.04 4.29 -3.23
N PHE A 227 17.03 2.97 -3.53
CA PHE A 227 15.81 2.16 -3.50
C PHE A 227 15.41 1.78 -2.06
N VAL A 228 14.19 2.18 -1.67
CA VAL A 228 13.67 1.93 -0.31
C VAL A 228 12.45 1.01 -0.31
N VAL A 229 12.30 0.22 0.73
CA VAL A 229 11.10 -0.56 1.00
C VAL A 229 10.43 0.02 2.24
N PHE A 230 9.15 0.37 2.13
CA PHE A 230 8.30 0.80 3.24
C PHE A 230 7.43 -0.39 3.68
N PRO A 231 7.77 -1.07 4.79
CA PRO A 231 6.99 -2.21 5.23
C PRO A 231 5.56 -1.81 5.62
N LEU A 232 4.60 -2.67 5.28
CA LEU A 232 3.19 -2.47 5.57
C LEU A 232 2.89 -2.78 7.03
N THR A 233 2.32 -1.80 7.74
CA THR A 233 1.89 -1.95 9.14
C THR A 233 0.43 -2.38 9.24
N ILE A 234 -0.45 -1.78 8.43
CA ILE A 234 -1.89 -2.11 8.42
C ILE A 234 -2.35 -2.31 6.99
N MET A 235 -2.98 -3.44 6.71
CA MET A 235 -3.93 -3.58 5.62
C MET A 235 -5.33 -3.53 6.22
N GLU A 236 -6.28 -2.79 5.63
CA GLU A 236 -7.59 -2.64 6.29
C GLU A 236 -8.26 -3.97 6.63
N GLN A 237 -8.09 -5.00 5.79
CA GLN A 237 -8.67 -6.33 6.04
C GLN A 237 -8.01 -7.12 7.18
N SER A 238 -6.85 -6.71 7.71
CA SER A 238 -6.16 -7.44 8.78
C SER A 238 -6.61 -7.00 10.18
N ILE A 239 -7.17 -5.81 10.34
CA ILE A 239 -7.76 -5.36 11.62
C ILE A 239 -9.12 -6.05 11.88
N PRO A 240 -9.60 -6.08 13.15
CA PRO A 240 -10.96 -6.55 13.44
C PRO A 240 -12.00 -5.83 12.57
N ASP A 241 -13.03 -6.55 12.11
CA ASP A 241 -14.04 -5.96 11.22
C ASP A 241 -14.82 -4.85 11.97
N PRO A 242 -14.70 -3.58 11.56
CA PRO A 242 -15.36 -2.45 12.21
C PRO A 242 -16.88 -2.42 11.99
N GLY A 243 -17.42 -3.28 11.12
CA GLY A 243 -18.85 -3.55 11.00
C GLY A 243 -19.38 -4.45 12.13
N ASP A 244 -18.53 -5.34 12.65
CA ASP A 244 -18.85 -6.26 13.75
C ASP A 244 -18.48 -5.64 15.11
N ASP A 245 -17.25 -5.14 15.25
CA ASP A 245 -16.74 -4.51 16.47
C ASP A 245 -15.85 -3.30 16.15
N PHE A 246 -16.48 -2.13 16.07
CA PHE A 246 -15.80 -0.86 15.79
C PHE A 246 -14.78 -0.48 16.87
N ASP A 247 -15.06 -0.78 18.14
CA ASP A 247 -14.20 -0.37 19.24
C ASP A 247 -12.92 -1.21 19.28
N ALA A 248 -13.02 -2.51 19.00
CA ALA A 248 -11.85 -3.37 18.84
C ALA A 248 -10.99 -2.97 17.62
N ALA A 249 -11.63 -2.67 16.48
CA ALA A 249 -10.93 -2.19 15.28
C ALA A 249 -10.19 -0.87 15.55
N TRP A 250 -10.82 0.04 16.29
CA TRP A 250 -10.21 1.31 16.68
C TRP A 250 -9.09 1.13 17.70
N ALA A 251 -9.26 0.26 18.71
CA ALA A 251 -8.24 -0.01 19.71
C ALA A 251 -6.94 -0.50 19.04
N ALA A 252 -7.04 -1.42 18.08
CA ALA A 252 -5.88 -1.88 17.30
C ALA A 252 -5.16 -0.72 16.58
N CYS A 253 -5.91 0.20 15.97
CA CYS A 253 -5.33 1.36 15.30
C CYS A 253 -4.68 2.35 16.29
N GLU A 254 -5.31 2.62 17.44
CA GLU A 254 -4.77 3.52 18.46
C GLU A 254 -3.48 2.96 19.06
N ASP A 255 -3.46 1.66 19.39
CA ASP A 255 -2.28 1.00 19.96
C ASP A 255 -1.08 1.10 19.01
N LEU A 256 -1.30 0.85 17.71
CA LEU A 256 -0.25 1.00 16.68
C LEU A 256 0.22 2.46 16.50
N LEU A 257 -0.67 3.44 16.63
CA LEU A 257 -0.27 4.85 16.58
C LEU A 257 0.55 5.26 17.81
N GLN A 258 0.25 4.71 18.99
CA GLN A 258 1.06 4.93 20.18
C GLN A 258 2.45 4.30 20.03
N GLU A 259 2.50 3.05 19.57
CA GLU A 259 3.77 2.36 19.28
C GLU A 259 4.59 3.12 18.23
N ALA A 260 3.95 3.59 17.15
CA ALA A 260 4.62 4.38 16.12
C ALA A 260 5.28 5.63 16.68
N ARG A 261 4.58 6.34 17.59
CA ARG A 261 5.10 7.53 18.25
C ARG A 261 6.25 7.20 19.21
N GLU A 262 6.14 6.12 19.98
CA GLU A 262 7.16 5.71 20.94
C GLU A 262 8.48 5.31 20.26
N GLU A 263 8.39 4.70 19.08
CA GLU A 263 9.53 4.17 18.33
C GLU A 263 10.08 5.11 17.24
N GLY A 264 9.45 6.27 17.03
CA GLY A 264 9.79 7.17 15.94
C GLY A 264 9.57 6.55 14.56
N ALA A 265 8.46 5.84 14.39
CA ALA A 265 8.28 4.89 13.29
C ALA A 265 7.91 5.55 11.95
N VAL A 266 8.23 4.85 10.87
CA VAL A 266 7.63 5.03 9.54
C VAL A 266 6.54 3.97 9.37
N MET A 267 5.31 4.33 9.75
CA MET A 267 4.13 3.48 9.66
C MET A 267 3.51 3.59 8.27
N SER A 268 3.28 2.48 7.56
CA SER A 268 2.60 2.47 6.27
C SER A 268 1.26 1.73 6.35
N VAL A 269 0.22 2.30 5.74
CA VAL A 269 -1.12 1.71 5.75
C VAL A 269 -1.72 1.58 4.35
N LEU A 270 -2.48 0.52 4.14
CA LEU A 270 -3.19 0.20 2.91
C LEU A 270 -4.70 0.19 3.17
N TRP A 271 -5.43 1.00 2.41
CA TRP A 271 -6.88 0.98 2.33
C TRP A 271 -7.37 0.80 0.89
N HIS A 272 -8.01 -0.31 0.53
CA HIS A 272 -8.57 -0.44 -0.82
C HIS A 272 -9.80 0.49 -1.01
N LEU A 273 -9.91 1.17 -2.17
CA LEU A 273 -10.96 2.17 -2.44
C LEU A 273 -12.38 1.69 -2.10
N ARG A 274 -12.69 0.42 -2.40
CA ARG A 274 -14.02 -0.14 -2.14
C ARG A 274 -14.43 -0.08 -0.67
N HIS A 275 -13.49 -0.10 0.28
CA HIS A 275 -13.77 -0.08 1.72
C HIS A 275 -14.31 1.25 2.24
N PHE A 276 -14.30 2.30 1.41
CA PHE A 276 -14.99 3.55 1.71
C PHE A 276 -16.51 3.45 1.49
N ALA A 277 -17.01 2.37 0.86
CA ALA A 277 -18.43 2.17 0.62
C ALA A 277 -19.15 1.64 1.89
N PRO A 278 -19.90 2.47 2.63
CA PRO A 278 -20.34 2.13 3.99
C PRO A 278 -21.40 1.02 4.06
N ARG A 279 -22.11 0.74 2.96
CA ARG A 279 -23.05 -0.39 2.88
C ARG A 279 -22.38 -1.71 2.51
N GLU A 280 -21.22 -1.65 1.88
CA GLU A 280 -20.44 -2.84 1.51
C GLU A 280 -19.47 -3.21 2.63
N PHE A 281 -18.83 -2.19 3.22
CA PHE A 281 -17.79 -2.30 4.23
C PHE A 281 -18.08 -1.30 5.37
N PRO A 282 -19.04 -1.62 6.26
CA PRO A 282 -19.42 -0.74 7.35
C PRO A 282 -18.23 -0.39 8.25
N GLY A 283 -18.12 0.87 8.66
CA GLY A 283 -17.12 1.29 9.65
C GLY A 283 -15.71 1.61 9.11
N TYR A 284 -15.24 0.96 8.04
CA TYR A 284 -13.88 1.14 7.53
C TYR A 284 -13.52 2.59 7.17
N GLY A 285 -14.38 3.29 6.44
CA GLY A 285 -14.16 4.72 6.12
C GLY A 285 -14.12 5.63 7.37
N ARG A 286 -14.80 5.24 8.45
CA ARG A 286 -14.72 5.96 9.74
C ARG A 286 -13.42 5.67 10.46
N ILE A 287 -12.93 4.43 10.45
CA ILE A 287 -11.62 4.06 10.99
C ILE A 287 -10.52 4.86 10.28
N TYR A 288 -10.50 4.85 8.95
CA TYR A 288 -9.50 5.59 8.16
C TYR A 288 -9.43 7.08 8.53
N ARG A 289 -10.59 7.76 8.57
CA ARG A 289 -10.68 9.18 8.97
C ARG A 289 -10.19 9.40 10.41
N LYS A 290 -10.50 8.48 11.33
CA LYS A 290 -10.12 8.59 12.74
C LYS A 290 -8.62 8.34 12.93
N LEU A 291 -8.05 7.38 12.18
CA LEU A 291 -6.62 7.06 12.15
C LEU A 291 -5.80 8.29 11.75
N ILE A 292 -6.13 8.94 10.63
CA ILE A 292 -5.40 10.13 10.15
C ILE A 292 -5.46 11.27 11.16
N ARG A 293 -6.67 11.61 11.65
CA ARG A 293 -6.83 12.68 12.64
C ARG A 293 -6.01 12.41 13.89
N ARG A 294 -6.04 11.16 14.36
CA ARG A 294 -5.31 10.78 15.56
C ARG A 294 -3.80 10.82 15.36
N ALA A 295 -3.30 10.43 14.19
CA ALA A 295 -1.90 10.54 13.86
C ALA A 295 -1.44 12.01 13.90
N GLN A 296 -2.20 12.93 13.29
CA GLN A 296 -1.93 14.37 13.34
C GLN A 296 -1.95 14.92 14.78
N GLU A 297 -2.92 14.52 15.61
CA GLU A 297 -3.00 14.91 17.03
C GLU A 297 -1.81 14.43 17.86
N LEU A 298 -1.24 13.28 17.49
CA LEU A 298 -0.06 12.69 18.15
C LEU A 298 1.27 13.26 17.64
N GLY A 299 1.24 14.24 16.74
CA GLY A 299 2.44 14.85 16.17
C GLY A 299 3.06 14.03 15.02
N GLY A 300 2.28 13.15 14.38
CA GLY A 300 2.71 12.39 13.22
C GLY A 300 2.65 13.20 11.93
N TRP A 301 3.69 13.07 11.10
CA TRP A 301 3.63 13.52 9.71
C TRP A 301 2.72 12.57 8.92
N VAL A 302 1.81 13.08 8.09
CA VAL A 302 0.86 12.25 7.34
C VAL A 302 0.87 12.63 5.87
N GLY A 303 1.11 11.66 5.00
CA GLY A 303 1.17 11.89 3.55
C GLY A 303 1.43 10.62 2.76
N SER A 304 1.79 10.79 1.49
CA SER A 304 2.14 9.69 0.59
C SER A 304 3.61 9.26 0.76
N PRO A 305 3.97 7.99 0.46
CA PRO A 305 5.36 7.55 0.46
C PRO A 305 6.27 8.37 -0.46
N GLY A 306 5.80 8.81 -1.63
CA GLY A 306 6.57 9.67 -2.54
C GLY A 306 6.85 11.04 -1.96
N GLN A 307 5.86 11.69 -1.32
CA GLN A 307 6.09 12.96 -0.61
C GLN A 307 7.08 12.79 0.54
N PHE A 308 6.98 11.69 1.28
CA PHE A 308 7.92 11.37 2.36
C PHE A 308 9.35 11.21 1.84
N TYR A 309 9.50 10.46 0.75
CA TYR A 309 10.78 10.23 0.08
C TYR A 309 11.46 11.54 -0.34
N GLU A 310 10.71 12.44 -0.99
CA GLU A 310 11.21 13.74 -1.45
C GLU A 310 11.54 14.68 -0.28
N LEU A 311 10.66 14.75 0.72
CA LEU A 311 10.81 15.63 1.89
C LEU A 311 12.12 15.35 2.66
N LEU A 312 12.48 14.08 2.76
CA LEU A 312 13.67 13.62 3.47
C LEU A 312 14.90 13.49 2.56
N SER A 313 14.74 13.70 1.24
CA SER A 313 15.80 13.52 0.25
C SER A 313 16.45 12.14 0.39
N LEU A 314 15.63 11.08 0.35
CA LEU A 314 16.09 9.71 0.55
C LEU A 314 17.02 9.20 -0.57
N ASP A 315 17.16 9.96 -1.66
CA ASP A 315 18.12 9.76 -2.74
C ASP A 315 19.51 10.37 -2.47
N ASP A 316 19.62 11.29 -1.51
CA ASP A 316 20.89 11.91 -1.11
C ASP A 316 21.63 11.05 -0.07
N LEU A 317 22.28 9.97 -0.52
CA LEU A 317 22.95 9.00 0.35
C LEU A 317 24.05 9.63 1.23
N ASP A 318 24.73 10.68 0.75
CA ASP A 318 25.75 11.40 1.51
C ASP A 318 25.16 12.05 2.78
N ARG A 319 23.87 12.42 2.77
CA ARG A 319 23.15 12.95 3.94
C ARG A 319 22.86 11.87 4.99
N TRP A 320 22.71 10.63 4.58
CA TRP A 320 22.35 9.48 5.44
C TRP A 320 23.58 8.76 6.00
N ASP A 321 24.71 8.72 5.27
CA ASP A 321 25.96 8.16 5.76
C ASP A 321 26.55 8.93 6.96
N VAL A 322 26.32 10.26 7.02
CA VAL A 322 26.86 11.10 8.10
C VAL A 322 26.10 10.88 9.42
N ALA A 323 24.78 10.64 9.36
CA ALA A 323 23.95 10.39 10.54
C ALA A 323 24.27 9.05 11.26
N GLY A 324 24.83 8.06 10.53
CA GLY A 324 25.29 6.79 11.09
C GLY A 324 26.66 6.87 11.79
N SER A 325 27.40 7.97 11.62
CA SER A 325 28.79 8.11 12.11
C SER A 325 28.93 8.78 13.49
N ASP A 326 27.91 9.48 13.97
CA ASP A 326 27.96 10.24 15.24
C ASP A 326 27.55 9.44 16.49
N ALA A 327 27.28 8.13 16.35
CA ALA A 327 26.88 7.26 17.45
C ALA A 327 27.99 6.37 18.03
N THR A 328 29.29 6.67 17.88
CA THR A 328 30.36 6.11 18.74
C THR A 328 31.68 6.86 18.58
N ALA A 329 31.83 8.04 19.20
CA ALA A 329 33.15 8.64 19.37
C ALA A 329 33.21 9.58 20.57
N ASP A 330 32.79 9.13 21.75
CA ASP A 330 33.27 9.71 23.00
C ASP A 330 33.17 8.68 24.13
N VAL A 331 34.29 8.03 24.42
CA VAL A 331 34.85 7.70 25.74
C VAL A 331 35.97 6.68 25.50
N ALA A 332 37.22 7.13 25.34
CA ALA A 332 38.41 6.37 25.70
C ALA A 332 39.70 7.20 25.61
N THR A 333 39.87 8.21 26.46
CA THR A 333 41.21 8.62 26.89
C THR A 333 41.16 9.14 28.32
N ASP A 334 41.46 8.28 29.30
CA ASP A 334 42.47 8.61 30.30
C ASP A 334 42.80 7.40 31.18
N GLY A 335 44.09 7.16 31.40
CA GLY A 335 44.56 6.29 32.47
C GLY A 335 45.64 5.24 32.12
N ALA A 336 46.66 5.58 31.31
CA ALA A 336 47.95 4.88 31.38
C ALA A 336 48.92 5.74 32.20
N GLY A 337 49.36 5.20 33.34
CA GLY A 337 50.07 5.93 34.38
C GLY A 337 51.53 6.27 34.08
N ASP A 338 52.12 6.99 35.03
CA ASP A 338 53.57 7.06 35.21
C ASP A 338 53.88 6.99 36.72
N ARG A 339 54.72 6.00 37.04
CA ARG A 339 55.69 5.84 38.15
C ARG A 339 55.40 6.30 39.58
#